data_AF-A0A429JIQ1-F1
#
_entry.id   AF-A0A429JIQ1-F1
#
_cell.length_a   1.000
_cell.length_b   1.000
_cell.length_c   1.000
_cell.angle_alpha   90.00
_cell.angle_beta   90.00
_cell.angle_gamma   90.00
#
_symmetry.space_group_name_H-M   'P 1'
#
loop_
_entity.id
_entity.type
_entity.pdbx_description
1 polymer ?
#
loop_
_entity_poly.entity_id
_entity_poly.type
_entity_poly.pdbx_seq_one_letter_code
_entity_poly.pdbx_strand_id
1 'polypeptide(L)'
;MAGEVERVRRALRALEAIPDATDRAAACAELLREWPELHRMVADMRQQAVITAKASGVTYRELGARMGISGEAVGQIAAGKWRAPKRDADSE
;
A
#
# COMPACT_ATOMS: atom_id res chain seq x y z
N MET A 1 -0.15 14.35 9.79
CA MET A 1 -0.16 13.10 8.99
C MET A 1 -0.17 13.51 7.52
N ALA A 2 0.80 13.04 6.73
CA ALA A 2 0.97 13.46 5.34
C ALA A 2 -0.29 13.14 4.51
N GLY A 3 -0.78 14.10 3.74
CA GLY A 3 -1.99 14.01 2.92
C GLY A 3 -1.86 13.09 1.69
N GLU A 4 -1.06 12.03 1.77
CA GLU A 4 -0.81 11.12 0.64
C GLU A 4 -2.09 10.44 0.16
N VAL A 5 -2.99 10.08 1.07
CA VAL A 5 -4.31 9.55 0.72
C VAL A 5 -5.08 10.54 -0.16
N GLU A 6 -5.02 11.84 0.16
CA GLU A 6 -5.70 12.85 -0.66
C GLU A 6 -5.00 13.07 -1.99
N ARG A 7 -3.67 12.96 -2.06
CA ARG A 7 -2.93 12.99 -3.33
C ARG A 7 -3.32 11.82 -4.24
N VAL A 8 -3.43 10.61 -3.68
CA VAL A 8 -3.91 9.44 -4.44
C VAL A 8 -5.35 9.66 -4.89
N ARG A 9 -6.25 10.13 -4.03
CA ARG A 9 -7.64 10.46 -4.42
C ARG A 9 -7.69 11.50 -5.52
N ARG A 10 -6.84 12.52 -5.46
CA ARG A 10 -6.74 13.54 -6.52
C ARG A 10 -6.28 12.92 -7.84
N ALA A 11 -5.31 12.01 -7.82
CA ALA A 11 -4.89 11.29 -9.02
C ALA A 11 -6.03 10.44 -9.61
N LEU A 12 -6.81 9.75 -8.77
CA LEU A 12 -7.97 8.98 -9.22
C LEU A 12 -9.07 9.87 -9.82
N ARG A 13 -9.35 11.03 -9.22
CA ARG A 13 -10.29 12.02 -9.79
C ARG A 13 -9.81 12.56 -11.15
N ALA A 14 -8.50 12.62 -11.38
CA ALA A 14 -7.95 13.02 -12.68
C ALA A 14 -8.29 12.00 -13.79
N LEU A 15 -8.41 10.71 -13.46
CA LEU A 15 -8.90 9.69 -14.40
C LEU A 15 -10.36 9.92 -14.75
N GLU A 16 -11.20 10.22 -13.76
CA GLU A 16 -12.63 10.51 -13.97
C GLU A 16 -12.84 11.73 -14.86
N ALA A 17 -11.99 12.75 -14.72
CA ALA A 17 -12.04 13.98 -15.49
C ALA A 17 -11.66 13.82 -16.98
N ILE A 18 -11.15 12.65 -17.41
CA ILE A 18 -10.87 12.37 -18.83
C ILE A 18 -12.21 12.34 -19.60
N PRO A 19 -12.43 13.23 -20.58
CA PRO A 19 -13.74 13.35 -21.24
C PRO A 19 -14.09 12.15 -22.13
N ASP A 20 -13.13 11.67 -22.91
CA ASP A 20 -13.33 10.53 -23.80
C ASP A 20 -13.37 9.21 -23.00
N ALA A 21 -14.39 8.39 -23.25
CA ALA A 21 -14.59 7.16 -22.50
C ALA A 21 -13.54 6.09 -22.81
N THR A 22 -13.01 6.07 -24.03
CA THR A 22 -11.99 5.12 -24.47
C THR A 22 -10.64 5.47 -23.86
N ASP A 23 -10.27 6.76 -23.90
CA ASP A 23 -9.05 7.26 -23.26
C ASP A 23 -9.09 7.05 -21.74
N ARG A 24 -10.24 7.30 -21.11
CA ARG A 24 -10.43 7.04 -19.68
C ARG A 24 -10.27 5.56 -19.35
N ALA A 25 -10.86 4.67 -20.15
CA ALA A 25 -10.71 3.23 -19.97
C ALA A 25 -9.25 2.78 -20.12
N ALA A 26 -8.53 3.31 -21.12
CA ALA A 26 -7.12 3.02 -21.33
C ALA A 26 -6.24 3.47 -20.15
N ALA A 27 -6.44 4.70 -19.66
CA ALA A 27 -5.71 5.23 -18.51
C ALA A 27 -5.99 4.46 -17.22
N CYS A 28 -7.25 4.06 -16.99
CA CYS A 28 -7.61 3.18 -15.88
C CYS A 28 -6.94 1.80 -16.00
N ALA A 29 -6.92 1.21 -17.19
CA ALA A 29 -6.30 -0.09 -17.43
C ALA A 29 -4.78 -0.05 -17.19
N GLU A 30 -4.10 1.03 -17.57
CA GLU A 30 -2.69 1.27 -17.25
C GLU A 30 -2.47 1.31 -15.73
N LEU A 31 -3.21 2.15 -15.00
CA LEU A 31 -3.05 2.25 -13.56
C LEU A 31 -3.32 0.92 -12.86
N LEU A 32 -4.35 0.18 -13.27
CA LEU A 32 -4.67 -1.13 -12.70
C LEU A 32 -3.56 -2.18 -12.95
N ARG A 33 -2.85 -2.09 -14.09
CA ARG A 33 -1.70 -2.95 -14.39
C ARG A 33 -0.51 -2.66 -13.49
N GLU A 34 -0.24 -1.40 -13.22
CA GLU A 34 0.86 -0.95 -12.36
C GLU A 34 0.52 -1.02 -10.86
N TRP A 35 -0.76 -1.08 -10.51
CA TRP A 35 -1.22 -1.06 -9.12
C TRP A 35 -0.56 -2.10 -8.20
N PRO A 36 -0.34 -3.37 -8.62
CA PRO A 36 0.36 -4.34 -7.78
C PRO A 36 1.77 -3.90 -7.40
N GLU A 37 2.50 -3.29 -8.32
CA GLU A 37 3.85 -2.78 -8.09
C GLU A 37 3.82 -1.54 -7.18
N LEU A 38 2.94 -0.58 -7.45
CA LEU A 38 2.75 0.60 -6.59
C LEU A 38 2.38 0.20 -5.15
N HIS A 39 1.48 -0.77 -5.00
CA HIS A 39 1.11 -1.33 -3.70
C HIS A 39 2.30 -2.01 -3.03
N ARG A 40 3.10 -2.79 -3.78
CA ARG A 40 4.32 -3.42 -3.27
C ARG A 40 5.33 -2.38 -2.78
N MET A 41 5.56 -1.31 -3.53
CA MET A 41 6.44 -0.22 -3.12
C MET A 41 6.01 0.38 -1.77
N VAL A 42 4.71 0.65 -1.58
CA VAL A 42 4.18 1.16 -0.30
C VAL A 42 4.35 0.14 0.83
N ALA A 43 4.11 -1.14 0.56
CA ALA A 43 4.28 -2.21 1.55
C ALA A 43 5.75 -2.36 1.98
N ASP A 44 6.69 -2.32 1.03
CA ASP A 44 8.13 -2.43 1.24
C ASP A 44 8.63 -1.21 2.03
N MET A 45 8.21 0.02 1.67
CA MET A 45 8.51 1.24 2.43
C MET A 45 8.04 1.15 3.88
N ARG A 46 6.82 0.64 4.10
CA ARG A 46 6.27 0.42 5.44
C ARG A 46 7.08 -0.61 6.23
N GLN A 47 7.42 -1.74 5.61
CA GLN A 47 8.23 -2.77 6.26
C GLN A 47 9.60 -2.21 6.69
N GLN A 48 10.27 -1.50 5.79
CA GLN A 48 11.56 -0.89 6.09
C GLN A 48 11.47 0.11 7.25
N ALA A 49 10.43 0.96 7.26
CA ALA A 49 10.22 1.91 8.35
C ALA A 49 10.00 1.23 9.71
N VAL A 50 9.26 0.12 9.75
CA VAL A 50 9.07 -0.69 10.97
C VAL A 50 10.39 -1.28 11.44
N ILE A 51 11.20 -1.85 10.53
CA ILE A 51 12.52 -2.42 10.85
C ILE A 51 13.44 -1.34 11.42
N THR A 52 13.52 -0.18 10.77
CA THR A 52 14.33 0.95 11.24
C THR A 52 13.89 1.43 12.62
N ALA A 53 12.58 1.62 12.84
CA ALA A 53 12.07 2.04 14.14
C ALA A 53 12.37 1.01 15.25
N LYS A 54 12.29 -0.29 14.91
CA LYS A 54 12.63 -1.36 15.84
C LYS A 54 14.11 -1.36 16.20
N ALA A 55 15.00 -1.11 15.23
CA ALA A 55 16.43 -0.96 15.45
C ALA A 55 16.76 0.25 16.35
N SER A 56 15.93 1.30 16.33
CA SER A 56 16.04 2.45 17.24
C SER A 56 15.43 2.22 18.64
N GLY A 57 15.00 1.00 18.96
CA GLY A 57 14.50 0.63 20.29
C GLY A 57 12.99 0.71 20.47
N VAL A 58 12.23 1.15 19.45
CA VAL A 58 10.76 1.21 19.55
C VAL A 58 10.16 -0.19 19.57
N THR A 59 9.22 -0.45 20.47
CA THR A 59 8.55 -1.76 20.55
C THR A 59 7.47 -1.91 19.49
N TYR A 60 7.16 -3.15 19.10
CA TYR A 60 6.05 -3.42 18.19
C TYR A 60 4.70 -2.97 18.74
N ARG A 61 4.53 -3.00 20.07
CA ARG A 61 3.31 -2.51 20.73
C ARG A 61 3.14 -1.00 20.53
N GLU A 62 4.20 -0.21 20.70
CA GLU A 62 4.18 1.24 20.49
C GLU A 62 3.94 1.58 19.01
N LEU A 63 4.59 0.86 18.09
CA LEU A 63 4.33 1.01 16.67
C LEU A 63 2.90 0.68 16.31
N GLY A 64 2.35 -0.42 16.85
CA GLY A 64 0.98 -0.83 16.63
C GLY A 64 -0.02 0.24 17.08
N ALA A 65 0.19 0.80 18.27
CA ALA A 65 -0.62 1.90 18.79
C ALA A 65 -0.60 3.14 17.88
N ARG A 66 0.56 3.48 17.28
CA ARG A 66 0.68 4.58 16.32
C ARG A 66 0.03 4.27 14.96
N MET A 67 0.09 3.02 14.53
CA MET A 67 -0.42 2.56 13.24
C MET A 67 -1.91 2.17 13.28
N GLY A 68 -2.50 2.07 14.47
CA GLY A 68 -3.87 1.58 14.64
C GLY A 68 -4.03 0.07 14.44
N ILE A 69 -2.97 -0.71 14.63
CA ILE A 69 -2.98 -2.19 14.49
C ILE A 69 -2.32 -2.86 15.71
N SER A 70 -2.48 -4.18 15.86
CA SER A 70 -1.83 -4.90 16.95
C SER A 70 -0.31 -4.94 16.79
N GLY A 71 0.43 -5.02 17.91
CA GLY A 71 1.88 -5.19 17.86
C GLY A 71 2.31 -6.50 17.17
N GLU A 72 1.48 -7.54 17.27
CA GLU A 72 1.68 -8.78 16.51
C GLU A 72 1.62 -8.54 15.00
N ALA A 73 0.64 -7.78 14.52
CA ALA A 73 0.55 -7.40 13.11
C ALA A 73 1.78 -6.61 12.64
N VAL A 74 2.31 -5.72 13.49
CA VAL A 74 3.60 -5.04 13.21
C VAL A 74 4.75 -6.03 13.10
N GLY A 75 4.81 -7.04 13.97
CA GLY A 75 5.80 -8.12 13.88
C GLY A 75 5.73 -8.90 12.56
N GLN A 76 4.52 -9.19 12.07
CA GLN A 76 4.31 -9.83 10.76
C GLN A 76 4.74 -8.94 9.59
N ILE A 77 4.53 -7.62 9.71
CA ILE A 77 5.02 -6.63 8.74
C ILE A 77 6.55 -6.62 8.71
N ALA A 78 7.21 -6.55 9.87
CA ALA A 78 8.68 -6.56 9.96
C ALA A 78 9.27 -7.84 9.34
N ALA A 79 8.62 -8.98 9.57
CA ALA A 79 9.02 -10.27 9.02
C ALA A 79 8.72 -10.45 7.51
N GLY A 80 8.09 -9.47 6.86
CA GLY A 80 7.71 -9.55 5.44
C GLY A 80 6.59 -10.56 5.15
N LYS A 81 5.91 -11.03 6.20
CA LYS A 81 4.82 -12.02 6.14
C LYS A 81 3.46 -11.36 5.93
N TRP A 82 3.36 -10.06 6.20
CA TRP A 82 2.19 -9.26 5.84
C TRP A 82 2.25 -8.89 4.36
N ARG A 83 1.82 -9.80 3.49
CA ARG A 83 1.58 -9.51 2.08
C ARG A 83 0.08 -9.53 1.82
N ALA A 84 -0.37 -8.76 0.82
CA ALA A 84 -1.74 -8.84 0.32
C ALA A 84 -2.11 -10.33 0.12
N PRO A 85 -3.39 -10.73 0.34
CA PRO A 85 -3.80 -12.09 0.10
C PRO A 85 -3.31 -12.50 -1.29
N LYS A 86 -2.63 -13.65 -1.35
CA LYS A 86 -2.21 -14.25 -2.60
C LYS A 86 -3.47 -14.31 -3.48
N ARG A 87 -3.45 -13.70 -4.68
CA ARG A 87 -4.41 -14.12 -5.70
C ARG A 87 -4.10 -15.60 -5.87
N ASP A 88 -4.98 -16.45 -5.36
CA ASP A 88 -4.98 -17.84 -5.73
C ASP A 88 -5.00 -17.81 -7.26
N ALA A 89 -3.93 -18.34 -7.84
CA ALA A 89 -3.84 -18.55 -9.26
C ALA A 89 -4.78 -19.74 -9.55
N ASP A 90 -6.08 -19.46 -9.52
CA ASP A 90 -7.09 -20.34 -10.07
C ASP A 90 -6.95 -20.29 -11.59
N SER A 91 -6.34 -21.36 -12.08
CA SER A 91 -6.92 -22.27 -13.06
C SER A 91 -7.39 -21.68 -14.38
N GLU A 92 -6.56 -21.85 -15.41
CA GLU A 92 -6.97 -22.42 -16.70
C GLU A 92 -6.02 -23.58 -17.06
#